data_AF-F7Y076-F1
#
_entry.id   AF-F7Y076-F1
#
_cell.length_a   1.000
_cell.length_b   1.000
_cell.length_c   1.000
_cell.angle_alpha   90.00
_cell.angle_beta   90.00
_cell.angle_gamma   90.00
#
_symmetry.space_group_name_H-M   'P 1'
#
loop_
_entity.id
_entity.type
_entity.pdbx_description
1 polymer ?
#
loop_
_entity_poly.entity_id
_entity_poly.type
_entity_poly.pdbx_seq_one_letter_code
_entity_poly.pdbx_strand_id
1 'polypeptide(L)'
;MTETRIGYSSYQIALHWIIAALVLFQLLFGESMTTVVDAAENGAAVSPADQTLGSAHFWVGISILALVFVRLTMRLISGAPRPADRGPAWMRIAARGSHGLFYLLLLATPIVGLLAFYIGDPWGDIHSLSKPVFIVLISVHALAALFHQYWLRDGTLKRMLSPGR
;
A
#
# COMPACT_ATOMS: atom_id res chain seq x y z
N MET A 1 -26.97 -14.22 -14.76
CA MET A 1 -26.59 -15.12 -13.65
C MET A 1 -25.34 -14.55 -13.00
N THR A 2 -25.47 -13.93 -11.83
CA THR A 2 -24.32 -13.35 -11.12
C THR A 2 -23.62 -14.48 -10.39
N GLU A 3 -22.55 -15.04 -10.97
CA GLU A 3 -21.75 -16.04 -10.25
C GLU A 3 -21.28 -15.47 -8.91
N THR A 4 -21.74 -16.09 -7.83
CA THR A 4 -21.27 -15.82 -6.47
C THR A 4 -19.83 -16.29 -6.35
N ARG A 5 -18.85 -15.40 -6.60
CA ARG A 5 -17.43 -15.72 -6.43
C ARG A 5 -17.13 -16.05 -4.96
N ILE A 6 -16.59 -17.24 -4.73
CA ILE A 6 -16.32 -17.81 -3.39
C ILE A 6 -15.05 -17.19 -2.77
N GLY A 7 -14.15 -16.61 -3.56
CA GLY A 7 -12.95 -15.92 -3.07
C GLY A 7 -12.18 -15.11 -4.13
N TYR A 8 -11.04 -14.55 -3.75
CA TYR A 8 -10.17 -13.81 -4.66
C TYR A 8 -9.42 -14.76 -5.60
N SER A 9 -9.06 -14.30 -6.79
CA SER A 9 -8.18 -15.06 -7.70
C SER A 9 -6.71 -15.01 -7.24
N SER A 10 -5.91 -15.96 -7.72
CA SER A 10 -4.46 -15.99 -7.46
C SER A 10 -3.77 -14.68 -7.85
N TYR A 11 -4.19 -14.05 -8.95
CA TYR A 11 -3.64 -12.77 -9.40
C TYR A 11 -3.98 -11.62 -8.44
N GLN A 12 -5.20 -11.55 -7.91
CA GLN A 12 -5.58 -10.51 -6.93
C GLN A 12 -4.79 -10.64 -5.62
N ILE A 13 -4.55 -11.89 -5.21
CA ILE A 13 -3.75 -12.23 -4.03
C ILE A 13 -2.28 -11.89 -4.27
N ALA A 14 -1.69 -12.32 -5.38
CA ALA A 14 -0.30 -12.02 -5.72
C ALA A 14 -0.06 -10.50 -5.79
N LEU A 15 -0.92 -9.75 -6.49
CA LEU A 15 -0.85 -8.30 -6.52
C LEU A 15 -0.90 -7.68 -5.13
N HIS A 16 -1.68 -8.23 -4.20
CA HIS A 16 -1.77 -7.72 -2.83
C HIS A 16 -0.42 -7.82 -2.12
N TRP A 17 0.14 -9.03 -2.11
CA TRP A 17 1.35 -9.32 -1.35
C TRP A 17 2.59 -8.69 -1.98
N ILE A 18 2.66 -8.61 -3.31
CA ILE A 18 3.74 -7.89 -4.00
C ILE A 18 3.69 -6.41 -3.60
N ILE A 19 2.53 -5.75 -3.71
CA ILE A 19 2.41 -4.34 -3.32
C ILE A 19 2.72 -4.16 -1.83
N ALA A 20 2.23 -5.04 -0.96
CA ALA A 20 2.52 -4.96 0.48
C ALA A 20 4.02 -5.08 0.79
N ALA A 21 4.74 -6.00 0.11
CA ALA A 21 6.18 -6.14 0.26
C ALA A 21 6.95 -4.92 -0.25
N LEU A 22 6.55 -4.35 -1.40
CA LEU A 22 7.15 -3.12 -1.93
C LEU A 22 6.88 -1.92 -1.03
N VAL A 23 5.68 -1.79 -0.47
CA VAL A 23 5.37 -0.73 0.50
C VAL A 23 6.19 -0.90 1.78
N LEU A 24 6.36 -2.14 2.28
CA LEU A 24 7.22 -2.41 3.42
C LEU A 24 8.68 -2.00 3.13
N PHE A 25 9.20 -2.33 1.94
CA PHE A 25 10.51 -1.85 1.50
C PHE A 25 10.59 -0.31 1.56
N GLN A 26 9.58 0.39 1.05
CA GLN A 26 9.56 1.86 1.10
C GLN A 26 9.57 2.43 2.52
N LEU A 27 8.86 1.81 3.46
CA LEU A 27 8.83 2.27 4.85
C LEU A 27 10.18 2.08 5.55
N LEU A 28 10.91 1.02 5.20
CA LEU A 28 12.20 0.69 5.80
C LEU A 28 13.35 1.51 5.21
N PHE A 29 13.35 1.75 3.90
CA PHE A 29 14.50 2.32 3.19
C PHE A 29 14.24 3.71 2.59
N GLY A 30 13.05 4.28 2.76
CA GLY A 30 12.70 5.57 2.15
C GLY A 30 13.54 6.77 2.63
N GLU A 31 14.12 6.70 3.83
CA GLU A 31 14.96 7.78 4.39
C GLU A 31 16.21 8.07 3.53
N SER A 32 16.74 7.06 2.81
CA SER A 32 17.89 7.29 1.92
C SER A 32 17.57 8.24 0.78
N MET A 33 16.29 8.36 0.36
CA MET A 33 15.90 9.38 -0.63
C MET A 33 16.01 10.80 -0.03
N THR A 34 15.56 10.99 1.21
CA THR A 34 15.72 12.28 1.92
C THR A 34 17.19 12.64 2.04
N THR A 35 18.04 11.71 2.47
CA THR A 35 19.50 11.92 2.52
C THR A 35 20.09 12.32 1.16
N VAL A 36 19.62 11.71 0.06
CA VAL A 36 20.07 12.03 -1.30
C VAL A 36 19.64 13.44 -1.72
N VAL A 37 18.38 13.81 -1.46
CA VAL A 37 17.84 15.13 -1.81
C VAL A 37 18.52 16.23 -0.99
N ASP A 38 18.60 16.08 0.33
CA ASP A 38 19.23 17.04 1.23
C ASP A 38 20.70 17.27 0.87
N ALA A 39 21.42 16.20 0.53
CA ALA A 39 22.81 16.31 0.13
C ALA A 39 22.98 17.02 -1.22
N ALA A 40 22.06 16.82 -2.17
CA ALA A 40 22.07 17.54 -3.43
C ALA A 40 21.83 19.04 -3.24
N GLU A 41 20.92 19.42 -2.36
CA GLU A 41 20.61 20.82 -2.03
C GLU A 41 21.77 21.51 -1.31
N ASN A 42 22.42 20.79 -0.38
CA ASN A 42 23.52 21.33 0.42
C ASN A 42 24.91 21.18 -0.24
N GLY A 43 24.98 20.59 -1.44
CA GLY A 43 26.25 20.31 -2.13
C GLY A 43 27.15 19.31 -1.40
N ALA A 44 26.57 18.40 -0.62
CA ALA A 44 27.27 17.40 0.16
C ALA A 44 27.45 16.07 -0.60
N ALA A 45 28.43 15.28 -0.19
CA ALA A 45 28.62 13.93 -0.72
C ALA A 45 27.62 12.94 -0.11
N VAL A 46 27.15 11.99 -0.91
CA VAL A 46 26.24 10.90 -0.49
C VAL A 46 26.98 9.57 -0.50
N SER A 47 26.68 8.70 0.47
CA SER A 47 27.25 7.36 0.48
C SER A 47 26.76 6.54 -0.73
N PRO A 48 27.58 5.61 -1.29
CA PRO A 48 27.11 4.76 -2.40
C PRO A 48 25.86 3.93 -2.04
N ALA A 49 25.72 3.55 -0.76
CA ALA A 49 24.57 2.82 -0.26
C ALA A 49 23.29 3.68 -0.31
N ASP A 50 23.35 4.92 0.18
CA ASP A 50 22.21 5.84 0.15
C ASP A 50 21.83 6.22 -1.27
N GLN A 51 22.81 6.40 -2.16
CA GLN A 51 22.53 6.67 -3.58
C GLN A 51 21.83 5.48 -4.26
N THR A 52 22.23 4.25 -3.93
CA THR A 52 21.58 3.04 -4.43
C THR A 52 20.16 2.90 -3.87
N LEU A 53 19.98 3.07 -2.57
CA LEU A 53 18.68 2.97 -1.91
C LEU A 53 17.72 4.09 -2.30
N GLY A 54 18.21 5.32 -2.50
CA GLY A 54 17.42 6.42 -3.05
C GLY A 54 16.95 6.14 -4.47
N SER A 55 17.82 5.63 -5.35
CA SER A 55 17.42 5.19 -6.69
C SER A 55 16.38 4.06 -6.62
N ALA A 56 16.57 3.08 -5.72
CA ALA A 56 15.62 2.01 -5.50
C ALA A 56 14.26 2.55 -5.00
N HIS A 57 14.25 3.51 -4.07
CA HIS A 57 13.03 4.18 -3.60
C HIS A 57 12.24 4.80 -4.76
N PHE A 58 12.91 5.52 -5.66
CA PHE A 58 12.28 6.13 -6.83
C PHE A 58 11.59 5.07 -7.71
N TRP A 59 12.34 4.05 -8.16
CA TRP A 59 11.82 3.04 -9.08
C TRP A 59 10.80 2.09 -8.45
N VAL A 60 10.97 1.74 -7.18
CA VAL A 60 9.96 0.98 -6.42
C VAL A 60 8.69 1.81 -6.24
N GLY A 61 8.80 3.13 -6.07
CA GLY A 61 7.65 4.04 -5.97
C GLY A 61 6.81 4.04 -7.25
N ILE A 62 7.47 4.18 -8.40
CA ILE A 62 6.83 4.06 -9.72
C ILE A 62 6.18 2.68 -9.90
N SER A 63 6.86 1.62 -9.48
CA SER A 63 6.35 0.25 -9.60
C SER A 63 5.08 0.05 -8.75
N ILE A 64 5.06 0.57 -7.53
CA ILE A 64 3.86 0.56 -6.66
C ILE A 64 2.72 1.30 -7.35
N LEU A 65 2.94 2.50 -7.88
CA LEU A 65 1.91 3.29 -8.56
C LEU A 65 1.28 2.50 -9.72
N ALA A 66 2.09 1.90 -10.59
CA ALA A 66 1.63 1.09 -11.70
C ALA A 66 0.86 -0.16 -11.23
N LEU A 67 1.38 -0.91 -10.26
CA LEU A 67 0.74 -2.13 -9.75
C LEU A 67 -0.57 -1.83 -9.00
N VAL A 68 -0.64 -0.71 -8.28
CA VAL A 68 -1.87 -0.25 -7.60
C VAL A 68 -2.93 0.14 -8.63
N PHE A 69 -2.54 0.78 -9.74
CA PHE A 69 -3.46 1.05 -10.84
C PHE A 69 -4.03 -0.24 -11.46
N VAL A 70 -3.18 -1.25 -11.70
CA VAL A 70 -3.61 -2.58 -12.15
C VAL A 70 -4.53 -3.22 -11.13
N ARG A 71 -4.17 -3.19 -9.84
CA ARG A 71 -4.98 -3.73 -8.74
C ARG A 71 -6.34 -3.05 -8.64
N LEU A 72 -6.41 -1.73 -8.80
CA LEU A 72 -7.65 -0.96 -8.77
C LEU A 72 -8.53 -1.31 -9.96
N THR A 73 -7.96 -1.31 -11.17
CA THR A 73 -8.67 -1.73 -12.39
C THR A 73 -9.24 -3.14 -12.24
N MET A 74 -8.43 -4.08 -11.74
CA MET A 74 -8.87 -5.44 -11.50
C MET A 74 -9.98 -5.51 -10.44
N ARG A 75 -9.91 -4.70 -9.38
CA ARG A 75 -10.95 -4.60 -8.35
C ARG A 75 -12.26 -4.04 -8.90
N LEU A 76 -12.20 -3.08 -9.82
CA LEU A 76 -13.38 -2.49 -10.46
C LEU A 76 -14.05 -3.47 -11.43
N ILE A 77 -13.25 -4.25 -12.19
CA ILE A 77 -13.77 -5.22 -13.17
C ILE A 77 -14.23 -6.51 -12.49
N SER A 78 -13.42 -7.08 -11.59
CA SER A 78 -13.66 -8.40 -10.97
C SER A 78 -14.44 -8.33 -9.66
N GLY A 79 -14.59 -7.14 -9.07
CA GLY A 79 -15.21 -6.95 -7.78
C GLY A 79 -14.42 -7.54 -6.61
N ALA A 80 -15.10 -7.69 -5.48
CA ALA A 80 -14.60 -8.32 -4.27
C ALA A 80 -15.51 -9.49 -3.89
N PRO A 81 -14.96 -10.57 -3.30
CA PRO A 81 -15.78 -11.59 -2.65
C PRO A 81 -16.67 -10.96 -1.58
N ARG A 82 -17.82 -11.59 -1.32
CA ARG A 82 -18.73 -11.14 -0.27
C ARG A 82 -17.99 -11.07 1.07
N PRO A 83 -18.13 -9.97 1.85
CA PRO A 83 -17.58 -9.91 3.21
C PRO A 83 -18.10 -11.08 4.02
N ALA A 84 -17.35 -11.52 5.04
CA ALA A 84 -17.94 -12.43 6.01
C ALA A 84 -19.13 -11.73 6.69
N ASP A 85 -20.26 -12.44 6.80
CA ASP A 85 -21.50 -11.92 7.38
C ASP A 85 -21.44 -11.77 8.92
N ARG A 86 -20.22 -11.82 9.50
CA ARG A 86 -20.01 -11.70 10.94
C ARG A 86 -19.63 -10.27 11.31
N GLY A 87 -20.44 -9.69 12.19
CA GLY A 87 -20.13 -8.44 12.88
C GLY A 87 -21.09 -7.29 12.58
N PRO A 88 -21.07 -6.25 13.43
CA PRO A 88 -21.91 -5.07 13.29
C PRO A 88 -21.60 -4.27 12.00
N ALA A 89 -22.57 -3.47 11.55
CA ALA A 89 -22.49 -2.72 10.30
C ALA A 89 -21.28 -1.78 10.21
N TRP A 90 -20.83 -1.22 11.33
CA TRP A 90 -19.68 -0.31 11.39
C TRP A 90 -18.37 -1.00 10.96
N MET A 91 -18.20 -2.31 11.18
CA MET A 91 -17.00 -3.03 10.73
C MET A 91 -16.91 -3.05 9.20
N ARG A 92 -18.05 -3.20 8.51
CA ARG A 92 -18.11 -3.14 7.04
C ARG A 92 -17.81 -1.73 6.52
N ILE A 93 -18.30 -0.70 7.22
CA ILE A 93 -18.02 0.70 6.88
C ILE A 93 -16.53 0.99 7.07
N ALA A 94 -15.96 0.60 8.22
CA ALA A 94 -14.53 0.76 8.52
C ALA A 94 -13.66 0.04 7.48
N ALA A 95 -13.99 -1.21 7.12
CA ALA A 95 -13.27 -1.95 6.09
C ALA A 95 -13.35 -1.29 4.71
N ARG A 96 -14.51 -0.72 4.32
CA ARG A 96 -14.63 0.01 3.05
C ARG A 96 -13.84 1.32 3.09
N GLY A 97 -13.95 2.07 4.19
CA GLY A 97 -13.23 3.31 4.41
C GLY A 97 -11.72 3.11 4.39
N SER A 98 -11.20 2.11 5.10
CA SER A 98 -9.77 1.80 5.12
C SER A 98 -9.25 1.41 3.74
N HIS A 99 -9.98 0.57 2.99
CA HIS A 99 -9.57 0.23 1.62
C HIS A 99 -9.59 1.44 0.68
N GLY A 100 -10.62 2.28 0.76
CA GLY A 100 -10.69 3.52 -0.02
C GLY A 100 -9.52 4.45 0.29
N LEU A 101 -9.21 4.62 1.57
CA LEU A 101 -8.08 5.42 2.04
C LEU A 101 -6.74 4.84 1.56
N PHE A 102 -6.54 3.52 1.62
CA PHE A 102 -5.34 2.89 1.05
C PHE A 102 -5.20 3.13 -0.44
N TYR A 103 -6.28 2.98 -1.24
CA TYR A 103 -6.20 3.26 -2.67
C TYR A 103 -5.84 4.72 -2.95
N LEU A 104 -6.47 5.66 -2.22
CA LEU A 104 -6.16 7.09 -2.34
C LEU A 104 -4.68 7.34 -2.03
N LEU A 105 -4.19 6.88 -0.89
CA LEU A 105 -2.82 7.15 -0.45
C LEU A 105 -1.76 6.44 -1.30
N LEU A 106 -2.02 5.19 -1.72
CA LEU A 106 -1.09 4.42 -2.56
C LEU A 106 -0.97 4.98 -3.99
N LEU A 107 -1.98 5.72 -4.47
CA LEU A 107 -1.90 6.46 -5.72
C LEU A 107 -1.28 7.85 -5.51
N ALA A 108 -1.73 8.58 -4.49
CA ALA A 108 -1.30 9.96 -4.24
C ALA A 108 0.17 10.04 -3.79
N THR A 109 0.62 9.17 -2.90
CA THR A 109 1.96 9.29 -2.30
C THR A 109 3.09 9.19 -3.33
N PRO A 110 3.11 8.22 -4.27
CA PRO A 110 4.14 8.19 -5.31
C PRO A 110 4.08 9.40 -6.25
N ILE A 111 2.88 9.91 -6.54
CA ILE A 111 2.71 11.13 -7.35
C ILE A 111 3.31 12.34 -6.62
N VAL A 112 3.00 12.51 -5.34
CA VAL A 112 3.60 13.57 -4.51
C VAL A 112 5.12 13.40 -4.41
N GLY A 113 5.63 12.17 -4.32
CA GLY A 113 7.08 11.90 -4.33
C GLY A 113 7.74 12.30 -5.65
N LEU A 114 7.07 12.14 -6.79
CA LEU A 114 7.56 12.66 -8.08
C LEU A 114 7.54 14.19 -8.11
N LEU A 115 6.51 14.83 -7.56
CA LEU A 115 6.49 16.30 -7.42
C LEU A 115 7.63 16.77 -6.51
N ALA A 116 7.90 16.07 -5.40
CA ALA A 116 9.05 16.36 -4.54
C ALA A 116 10.37 16.28 -5.32
N PHE A 117 10.57 15.23 -6.10
CA PHE A 117 11.81 15.04 -6.86
C PHE A 117 12.02 16.08 -7.98
N TYR A 118 10.95 16.49 -8.69
CA TYR A 118 11.07 17.37 -9.86
C TYR A 118 10.79 18.85 -9.58
N ILE A 119 10.05 19.16 -8.51
CA ILE A 119 9.60 20.51 -8.17
C ILE A 119 10.23 20.97 -6.85
N GLY A 120 10.52 20.05 -5.92
CA GLY A 120 10.99 20.39 -4.58
C GLY A 120 9.85 20.74 -3.63
N ASP A 121 10.12 21.62 -2.67
CA ASP A 121 9.16 22.00 -1.65
C ASP A 121 7.93 22.75 -2.19
N PRO A 122 6.74 22.59 -1.56
CA PRO A 122 6.48 21.89 -0.29
C PRO A 122 6.20 20.38 -0.44
N TRP A 123 6.42 19.80 -1.63
CA TRP A 123 5.99 18.43 -1.91
C TRP A 123 6.82 17.38 -1.17
N GLY A 124 8.08 17.67 -0.85
CA GLY A 124 8.95 16.83 -0.02
C GLY A 124 8.36 16.65 1.38
N ASP A 125 8.03 17.75 2.04
CA ASP A 125 7.36 17.75 3.35
C ASP A 125 6.06 16.95 3.33
N ILE A 126 5.20 17.19 2.34
CA ILE A 126 3.93 16.47 2.21
C ILE A 126 4.16 14.97 2.01
N HIS A 127 5.16 14.59 1.20
CA HIS A 127 5.51 13.18 0.99
C HIS A 127 6.00 12.52 2.28
N SER A 128 6.79 13.23 3.10
CA SER A 128 7.33 12.70 4.36
C SER A 128 6.23 12.30 5.36
N LEU A 129 5.09 13.02 5.35
CA LEU A 129 3.92 12.71 6.18
C LEU A 129 3.27 11.37 5.83
N SER A 130 3.49 10.83 4.63
CA SER A 130 2.91 9.55 4.24
C SER A 130 3.43 8.39 5.09
N LYS A 131 4.69 8.40 5.53
CA LYS A 131 5.28 7.30 6.30
C LYS A 131 4.54 7.03 7.63
N PRO A 132 4.37 8.01 8.55
CA PRO A 132 3.63 7.75 9.78
C PRO A 132 2.17 7.37 9.53
N VAL A 133 1.52 7.97 8.52
CA VAL A 133 0.14 7.63 8.15
C VAL A 133 0.04 6.16 7.69
N PHE A 134 0.93 5.71 6.82
CA PHE A 134 0.95 4.31 6.37
C PHE A 134 1.27 3.35 7.51
N ILE A 135 2.20 3.68 8.40
CA ILE A 135 2.53 2.82 9.56
C ILE A 135 1.27 2.57 10.41
N VAL A 136 0.53 3.62 10.76
CA VAL A 136 -0.71 3.50 11.54
C VAL A 136 -1.75 2.68 10.78
N LEU A 137 -2.01 3.03 9.52
CA LEU A 137 -3.05 2.36 8.73
C LEU A 137 -2.74 0.88 8.48
N ILE A 138 -1.49 0.54 8.12
CA ILE A 138 -1.06 -0.85 7.91
C ILE A 138 -1.14 -1.63 9.21
N SER A 139 -0.72 -1.04 10.34
CA SER A 139 -0.80 -1.70 11.64
C SER A 139 -2.25 -2.01 12.01
N VAL A 140 -3.15 -1.02 11.90
CA VAL A 140 -4.58 -1.22 12.16
C VAL A 140 -5.18 -2.25 11.20
N HIS A 141 -4.83 -2.21 9.92
CA HIS A 141 -5.29 -3.16 8.91
C HIS A 141 -4.85 -4.59 9.21
N ALA A 142 -3.57 -4.80 9.52
CA ALA A 142 -3.02 -6.11 9.84
C ALA A 142 -3.60 -6.66 11.14
N LEU A 143 -3.67 -5.84 12.19
CA LEU A 143 -4.29 -6.23 13.47
C LEU A 143 -5.77 -6.58 13.30
N ALA A 144 -6.51 -5.82 12.49
CA ALA A 144 -7.90 -6.16 12.15
C ALA A 144 -7.98 -7.51 11.42
N ALA A 145 -7.10 -7.77 10.44
CA ALA A 145 -7.08 -9.05 9.74
C ALA A 145 -6.79 -10.23 10.70
N LEU A 146 -5.87 -10.06 11.66
CA LEU A 146 -5.58 -11.04 12.70
C LEU A 146 -6.77 -11.21 13.66
N PHE A 147 -7.43 -10.12 14.05
CA PHE A 147 -8.65 -10.17 14.87
C PHE A 147 -9.78 -10.95 14.17
N HIS A 148 -10.01 -10.67 12.90
CA HIS A 148 -10.97 -11.41 12.07
C HIS A 148 -10.61 -12.91 11.96
N GLN A 149 -9.32 -13.24 11.89
CA GLN A 149 -8.84 -14.62 11.79
C GLN A 149 -8.96 -15.39 13.10
N TYR A 150 -8.54 -14.83 14.23
CA TYR A 150 -8.40 -15.55 15.50
C TYR A 150 -9.60 -15.41 16.44
N TRP A 151 -10.24 -14.23 16.48
CA TRP A 151 -11.41 -13.97 17.33
C TRP A 151 -12.73 -14.21 16.61
N LEU A 152 -12.95 -13.53 15.47
CA LEU A 152 -14.22 -13.69 14.73
C LEU A 152 -14.26 -15.00 13.91
N ARG A 153 -13.09 -15.57 13.62
CA ARG A 153 -12.90 -16.84 12.90
C ARG A 153 -13.72 -16.89 11.62
N ASP A 154 -13.67 -15.80 10.85
CA ASP A 154 -14.54 -15.59 9.70
C ASP A 154 -13.84 -15.78 8.34
N GLY A 155 -12.57 -16.21 8.40
CA GLY A 155 -11.74 -16.54 7.24
C GLY A 155 -11.29 -15.33 6.43
N THR A 156 -11.40 -14.10 6.93
CA THR A 156 -10.99 -12.89 6.20
C THR A 156 -9.54 -12.93 5.75
N LEU A 157 -8.60 -13.26 6.64
CA LEU A 157 -7.20 -13.40 6.27
C LEU A 157 -6.98 -14.58 5.32
N LYS A 158 -7.64 -15.73 5.56
CA LYS A 158 -7.53 -16.92 4.70
C LYS A 158 -7.86 -16.62 3.23
N ARG A 159 -8.84 -15.75 2.96
CA ARG A 159 -9.20 -15.30 1.59
C ARG A 159 -8.08 -14.53 0.88
N MET A 160 -7.09 -14.01 1.61
CA MET A 160 -5.89 -13.36 1.07
C MET A 160 -4.68 -14.31 1.04
N LEU A 161 -4.74 -15.50 1.63
CA LEU A 161 -3.63 -16.45 1.64
C LEU A 161 -3.78 -17.54 0.56
N SER A 162 -5.01 -17.89 0.21
CA SER A 162 -5.30 -18.92 -0.78
C SER A 162 -6.47 -18.49 -1.67
N PRO A 163 -6.42 -18.76 -2.98
CA PRO A 163 -7.56 -18.52 -3.87
C PRO A 163 -8.82 -19.24 -3.39
N GLY A 164 -9.99 -18.61 -3.59
CA GLY A 164 -11.27 -19.29 -3.37
C GLY A 164 -11.48 -20.37 -4.42
N ARG A 165 -11.74 -21.61 -3.97
CA ARG A 165 -12.25 -22.69 -4.83
C ARG A 165 -13.74 -22.52 -5.05
#